data_AF-A0A6V8PE24-F1
#
_entry.id   AF-A0A6V8PE24-F1
#
_cell.length_a   1.000
_cell.length_b   1.000
_cell.length_c   1.000
_cell.angle_alpha   90.00
_cell.angle_beta   90.00
_cell.angle_gamma   90.00
#
_symmetry.space_group_name_H-M   'P 1'
#
loop_
_entity.id
_entity.type
_entity.pdbx_description
1 polymer ?
#
loop_
_entity_poly.entity_id
_entity_poly.type
_entity_poly.pdbx_seq_one_letter_code
_entity_poly.pdbx_strand_id
1 'polypeptide(L)'
;MTLVSMPNLLAEAEKGADAVGYVEGQNLESLEAVMDAAEETRSPVILGFGGGFLENPQRADSPRLGLYAALGLAAARTTTVPVCLP
;
A
#
# COMPACT_ATOMS: atom_id res chain seq x y z
N MET A 1 -11.53 -3.35 6.23
CA MET A 1 -12.18 -2.40 5.28
C MET A 1 -11.74 -1.02 5.76
N THR A 2 -10.90 -0.29 5.02
CA THR A 2 -11.39 0.61 3.96
C THR A 2 -10.32 0.83 2.89
N LEU A 3 -10.43 0.14 1.74
CA LEU A 3 -9.66 0.52 0.56
C LEU A 3 -10.23 1.85 0.04
N VAL A 4 -9.39 2.87 -0.07
CA VAL A 4 -9.77 4.20 -0.52
C VAL A 4 -8.93 4.60 -1.73
N SER A 5 -9.52 5.40 -2.62
CA SER A 5 -8.79 5.96 -3.75
C SER A 5 -7.80 7.03 -3.28
N MET A 6 -6.64 7.12 -3.94
CA MET A 6 -5.63 8.14 -3.65
C MET A 6 -6.18 9.57 -3.63
N PRO A 7 -7.04 10.03 -4.57
CA PRO A 7 -7.57 11.39 -4.53
C PRO A 7 -8.35 11.71 -3.25
N ASN A 8 -9.21 10.79 -2.79
CA ASN A 8 -9.98 10.98 -1.56
C ASN A 8 -9.07 10.98 -0.32
N LEU A 9 -8.08 10.08 -0.27
CA LEU A 9 -7.12 10.00 0.83
C LEU A 9 -6.30 11.29 0.96
N LEU A 10 -5.80 11.81 -0.17
CA LEU A 10 -5.01 13.05 -0.18
C LEU A 10 -5.87 14.29 0.10
N ALA A 11 -7.12 14.33 -0.38
CA ALA A 11 -8.04 15.43 -0.09
C ALA A 11 -8.37 15.53 1.41
N GLU A 12 -8.52 14.41 2.12
CA GLU A 12 -8.71 14.43 3.57
C GLU A 12 -7.45 14.85 4.32
N ALA A 13 -6.27 14.39 3.90
CA ALA A 13 -5.01 14.82 4.47
C ALA A 13 -4.77 16.34 4.30
N GLU A 14 -5.07 16.89 3.11
CA GLU A 14 -4.97 18.32 2.84
C GLU A 14 -5.88 19.14 3.77
N LYS A 15 -7.13 18.71 3.99
CA LYS A 15 -8.06 19.38 4.93
C LYS A 15 -7.54 19.38 6.37
N GLY A 16 -6.86 18.31 6.78
CA GLY A 16 -6.25 18.17 8.11
C GLY A 16 -4.92 18.90 8.27
N ALA A 17 -4.34 19.42 7.18
CA ALA A 17 -2.94 19.87 7.12
C ALA A 17 -1.93 18.77 7.52
N ASP A 18 -2.27 17.51 7.21
CA ASP A 18 -1.47 16.33 7.48
C ASP A 18 -0.84 15.77 6.19
N ALA A 19 0.14 14.87 6.35
CA ALA A 19 0.73 14.09 5.26
C ALA A 19 0.36 12.61 5.40
N VAL A 20 0.27 11.90 4.27
CA VAL A 20 0.08 10.44 4.28
C VAL A 20 1.35 9.74 3.84
N GLY A 21 1.78 8.76 4.63
CA GLY A 21 2.97 7.97 4.32
C GLY A 21 2.76 7.05 3.13
N TYR A 22 3.68 7.10 2.17
CA TYR A 22 3.88 6.03 1.18
C TYR A 22 4.92 5.06 1.71
N VAL A 23 4.56 3.78 1.81
CA VAL A 23 5.47 2.75 2.32
C VAL A 23 5.41 1.52 1.43
N GLU A 24 6.59 0.94 1.16
CA GLU A 24 6.71 -0.22 0.29
C GLU A 24 6.80 -1.52 1.09
N GLY A 25 5.90 -2.44 0.82
CA GLY A 25 6.07 -3.85 1.20
C GLY A 25 7.04 -4.51 0.23
N GLN A 26 8.21 -4.93 0.70
CA GLN A 26 9.20 -5.66 -0.11
C GLN A 26 8.99 -7.18 -0.05
N ASN A 27 8.24 -7.64 0.94
CA ASN A 27 7.85 -9.04 1.20
C ASN A 27 6.59 -9.05 2.09
N LEU A 28 6.14 -10.24 2.48
CA LEU A 28 4.95 -10.39 3.32
C LEU A 28 5.18 -9.78 4.72
N GLU A 29 6.35 -9.99 5.30
CA GLU A 29 6.69 -9.57 6.65
C GLU A 29 6.72 -8.03 6.78
N SER A 30 7.30 -7.35 5.78
CA SER A 30 7.29 -5.89 5.72
C SER A 30 5.90 -5.33 5.46
N LEU A 31 5.09 -6.02 4.66
CA LEU A 31 3.69 -5.64 4.46
C LEU A 31 2.91 -5.71 5.77
N GLU A 32 3.02 -6.80 6.53
CA GLU A 32 2.39 -6.96 7.84
C GLU A 32 2.86 -5.87 8.81
N ALA A 33 4.17 -5.60 8.88
CA ALA A 33 4.71 -4.55 9.73
C ALA A 33 4.16 -3.14 9.41
N VAL A 34 3.95 -2.83 8.12
CA VAL A 34 3.32 -1.56 7.71
C VAL A 34 1.87 -1.50 8.14
N MET A 35 1.12 -2.59 8.01
CA MET A 35 -0.28 -2.65 8.44
C MET A 35 -0.39 -2.49 9.96
N ASP A 36 0.43 -3.20 10.73
CA ASP A 36 0.44 -3.11 12.19
C ASP A 36 0.77 -1.68 12.68
N ALA A 37 1.78 -1.04 12.09
CA ALA A 37 2.13 0.33 12.42
C ALA A 37 1.01 1.33 12.07
N ALA A 38 0.35 1.14 10.93
CA ALA A 38 -0.76 1.99 10.51
C ALA A 38 -1.96 1.84 11.47
N GLU A 39 -2.27 0.61 11.90
CA GLU A 39 -3.31 0.33 12.90
C GLU A 39 -2.98 0.94 14.27
N GLU A 40 -1.76 0.72 14.78
CA GLU A 40 -1.35 1.20 16.10
C GLU A 40 -1.41 2.73 16.18
N THR A 41 -0.99 3.40 15.11
CA THR A 41 -1.00 4.87 15.03
C THR A 41 -2.34 5.45 14.56
N ARG A 42 -3.28 4.60 14.13
CA ARG A 42 -4.55 4.99 13.48
C ARG A 42 -4.34 5.93 12.28
N SER A 43 -3.24 5.72 11.55
CA SER A 43 -2.87 6.57 10.43
C SER A 43 -3.36 5.97 9.11
N PRO A 44 -3.86 6.78 8.16
CA PRO A 44 -4.03 6.32 6.79
C PRO A 44 -2.67 6.00 6.15
N VAL A 45 -2.63 5.10 5.16
CA VAL A 45 -1.39 4.72 4.48
C VAL A 45 -1.59 4.50 2.98
N ILE A 46 -0.59 4.91 2.18
CA ILE A 46 -0.45 4.50 0.78
C ILE A 46 0.53 3.32 0.74
N LEU A 47 0.03 2.16 0.36
CA LEU A 47 0.79 0.93 0.31
C LEU A 47 1.29 0.66 -1.12
N GLY A 48 2.60 0.63 -1.30
CA GLY A 48 3.25 0.27 -2.56
C GLY A 48 3.99 -1.07 -2.49
N PHE A 49 4.44 -1.54 -3.65
CA PHE A 49 5.40 -2.63 -3.77
C PHE A 49 6.60 -2.11 -4.57
N GLY A 50 7.81 -2.34 -4.07
CA GLY A 50 9.02 -1.79 -4.68
C GLY A 50 9.23 -2.33 -6.10
N GLY A 51 9.19 -1.43 -7.09
CA GLY A 51 9.23 -1.76 -8.52
C GLY A 51 10.57 -2.32 -9.03
N GLY A 52 11.58 -2.51 -8.18
CA GLY A 52 12.91 -2.99 -8.59
C GLY A 52 12.90 -4.35 -9.31
N PHE A 53 11.85 -5.16 -9.12
CA PHE A 53 11.65 -6.42 -9.86
C PHE A 53 10.93 -6.26 -11.21
N LEU A 54 10.33 -5.09 -11.47
CA LEU A 54 9.66 -4.73 -12.73
C LEU A 54 10.66 -4.23 -13.79
N GLU A 55 11.78 -3.67 -13.35
CA GLU A 55 12.76 -3.02 -14.22
C GLU A 55 13.82 -3.97 -14.79
N ASN A 56 13.78 -5.28 -14.47
CA ASN A 56 14.79 -6.21 -14.96
C ASN A 56 14.59 -6.52 -16.47
N PRO A 57 15.43 -5.98 -17.38
CA PRO A 57 15.23 -6.14 -18.82
C PRO A 57 15.52 -7.57 -19.30
N GLN A 58 16.13 -8.39 -18.45
CA GLN A 58 16.48 -9.79 -18.72
C GLN A 58 15.37 -10.76 -18.33
N ARG A 59 14.31 -10.29 -17.65
CA ARG A 59 13.10 -11.11 -17.42
C ARG A 59 12.27 -11.14 -18.70
N ALA A 60 12.25 -12.29 -19.35
CA ALA A 60 11.44 -12.54 -20.55
C ALA A 60 9.92 -12.51 -20.29
N ASP A 61 9.51 -12.76 -19.04
CA ASP A 61 8.10 -12.80 -18.64
C ASP A 61 7.71 -11.53 -17.90
N SER A 62 6.56 -10.97 -18.26
CA SER A 62 5.94 -9.89 -17.51
C SER A 62 5.81 -10.30 -16.04
N PRO A 63 6.27 -9.45 -15.09
CA PRO A 63 6.08 -9.71 -13.67
C PRO A 63 4.59 -9.98 -13.38
N ARG A 64 4.31 -10.95 -12.50
CA ARG A 64 2.95 -11.32 -12.09
C ARG A 64 2.34 -10.24 -11.19
N LEU A 65 2.14 -9.04 -11.72
CA LEU A 65 1.57 -7.87 -11.04
C LEU A 65 0.27 -8.21 -10.30
N GLY A 66 -0.54 -9.10 -10.88
CA GLY A 66 -1.77 -9.58 -10.25
C GLY A 66 -1.57 -10.25 -8.87
N LEU A 67 -0.41 -10.88 -8.62
CA LEU A 67 -0.11 -11.45 -7.30
C LEU A 67 0.16 -10.36 -6.25
N TYR A 68 0.91 -9.32 -6.62
CA TYR A 68 1.16 -8.17 -5.75
C TYR A 68 -0.14 -7.41 -5.46
N ALA A 69 -0.96 -7.19 -6.50
CA ALA A 69 -2.27 -6.58 -6.33
C ALA A 69 -3.18 -7.41 -5.41
N ALA A 70 -3.22 -8.74 -5.60
CA ALA A 70 -4.02 -9.62 -4.74
C ALA A 70 -3.55 -9.58 -3.28
N LEU A 71 -2.24 -9.56 -3.05
CA LEU A 71 -1.67 -9.48 -1.71
C LEU A 71 -1.99 -8.13 -1.04
N GLY A 72 -1.75 -7.02 -1.75
CA GLY A 72 -2.07 -5.68 -1.24
C GLY A 72 -3.56 -5.52 -0.94
N LEU A 73 -4.42 -6.02 -1.83
CA LEU A 73 -5.88 -6.01 -1.62
C LEU A 73 -6.30 -6.86 -0.41
N ALA A 74 -5.65 -8.00 -0.18
CA ALA A 74 -5.91 -8.83 0.99
C ALA A 74 -5.53 -8.08 2.29
N ALA A 75 -4.34 -7.48 2.34
CA ALA A 75 -3.88 -6.69 3.48
C ALA A 75 -4.80 -5.49 3.77
N ALA A 76 -5.14 -4.70 2.75
CA ALA A 76 -6.06 -3.56 2.88
C ALA A 76 -7.47 -3.95 3.36
N ARG A 77 -7.89 -5.20 3.13
CA ARG A 77 -9.19 -5.69 3.58
C ARG A 77 -9.19 -6.07 5.06
N THR A 78 -8.05 -6.49 5.60
CA THR A 78 -7.89 -6.94 6.99
C THR A 78 -7.61 -5.80 7.97
N THR A 79 -7.31 -4.59 7.49
CA THR A 79 -7.14 -3.39 8.32
C THR A 79 -8.45 -2.67 8.61
N THR A 80 -8.46 -1.91 9.69
CA THR A 80 -9.49 -0.95 10.10
C THR A 80 -9.17 0.49 9.67
N VAL A 81 -7.90 0.81 9.40
CA VAL A 81 -7.49 2.13 8.89
C VAL A 81 -7.68 2.28 7.37
N PRO A 82 -7.78 3.51 6.83
CA PRO A 82 -7.83 3.74 5.39
C PRO A 82 -6.52 3.34 4.70
N VAL A 83 -6.62 2.52 3.66
CA VAL A 83 -5.47 2.07 2.86
C VAL A 83 -5.70 2.43 1.40
N CYS A 84 -4.69 3.02 0.76
CA CYS A 84 -4.65 3.22 -0.68
C CYS A 84 -3.66 2.24 -1.32
N LEU A 85 -4.05 1.61 -2.44
CA LEU A 85 -3.15 0.88 -3.33
C LEU A 85 -3.06 1.67 -4.65
N PRO A 86 -1.86 2.11 -5.08
CA PRO A 86 -1.64 2.90 -6.29
C PRO A 86 -1.75 2.08 -7.58
#